data_AF-A0A1F4FS06-F1
#
_entry.id   AF-A0A1F4FS06-F1
#
_cell.length_a   1.000
_cell.length_b   1.000
_cell.length_c   1.000
_cell.angle_alpha   90.00
_cell.angle_beta   90.00
_cell.angle_gamma   90.00
#
_symmetry.space_group_name_H-M   'P 1'
#
loop_
_entity.id
_entity.type
_entity.pdbx_description
1 polymer ?
#
loop_
_entity_poly.entity_id
_entity_poly.type
_entity_poly.pdbx_seq_one_letter_code
_entity_poly.pdbx_strand_id
1 'polypeptide(L)'
;MLPRHSVTAPLLARLLAGLLTGAALKATAEALHTLFAVETFYRLRQRLRRRLDRMRVCLYREQTAPASTQSDPLLQSVEHLQRLFPEEPDAVAAFQEHFQCPLLG
;
A
#
# COMPACT_ATOMS: atom_id res chain seq x y z
N MET A 1 15.81 -20.03 17.02
CA MET A 1 15.32 -19.42 15.76
C MET A 1 14.25 -18.40 16.15
N LEU A 2 14.58 -17.10 16.17
CA LEU A 2 13.57 -16.06 16.43
C LEU A 2 12.57 -16.02 15.27
N PRO A 3 11.25 -15.89 15.53
CA PRO A 3 10.28 -15.69 14.46
C PRO A 3 10.62 -14.40 13.72
N ARG A 4 11.01 -14.51 12.44
CA ARG A 4 11.13 -13.34 11.56
C ARG A 4 9.71 -12.88 11.23
N HIS A 5 9.19 -11.93 12.01
CA HIS A 5 7.94 -11.27 11.66
C HIS A 5 8.14 -10.51 10.35
N SER A 6 7.43 -10.95 9.31
CA SER A 6 7.44 -10.33 7.99
C SER A 6 6.14 -9.58 7.76
N VAL A 7 6.24 -8.38 7.18
CA VAL A 7 5.06 -7.59 6.79
C VAL A 7 4.50 -8.22 5.52
N THR A 8 3.29 -8.75 5.61
CA THR A 8 2.63 -9.44 4.49
C THR A 8 1.88 -8.44 3.60
N ALA A 9 1.58 -8.83 2.35
CA ALA A 9 0.76 -8.03 1.45
C ALA A 9 -0.62 -7.69 2.06
N PRO A 10 -1.35 -8.63 2.72
CA PRO A 10 -2.63 -8.31 3.34
C PRO A 10 -2.52 -7.28 4.46
N LEU A 11 -1.45 -7.35 5.25
CA LEU A 11 -1.20 -6.37 6.30
C LEU A 11 -0.95 -4.98 5.70
N LEU A 12 -0.17 -4.92 4.62
CA LEU A 12 0.11 -3.69 3.91
C LEU A 12 -1.14 -3.11 3.25
N ALA A 13 -1.98 -3.94 2.63
CA ALA A 13 -3.25 -3.52 2.06
C ALA A 13 -4.20 -2.93 3.11
N ARG A 14 -4.33 -3.57 4.28
CA ARG A 14 -5.14 -3.03 5.39
C ARG A 14 -4.61 -1.70 5.91
N LEU A 15 -3.28 -1.55 6.03
CA LEU A 15 -2.66 -0.27 6.39
C LEU A 15 -3.03 0.81 5.36
N LEU A 16 -2.88 0.53 4.07
CA LEU A 16 -3.16 1.48 3.00
C LEU A 16 -4.65 1.85 2.93
N ALA A 17 -5.54 0.89 3.09
CA ALA A 17 -6.98 1.12 3.16
C ALA A 17 -7.35 2.05 4.32
N GLY A 18 -6.76 1.86 5.50
CA GLY A 18 -6.99 2.75 6.63
C GLY A 18 -6.44 4.16 6.41
N LEU A 19 -5.35 4.33 5.66
CA LEU A 19 -4.86 5.66 5.30
C LEU A 19 -5.76 6.37 4.30
N LEU A 20 -6.39 5.63 3.38
CA LEU A 20 -7.32 6.17 2.40
C LEU A 20 -8.59 6.76 3.01
N THR A 21 -9.02 6.25 4.16
CA THR A 21 -10.16 6.84 4.91
C THR A 21 -9.80 8.16 5.61
N GLY A 22 -8.56 8.64 5.47
CA GLY A 22 -8.06 9.85 6.12
C GLY A 22 -7.54 9.63 7.54
N ALA A 23 -7.47 8.38 8.02
CA ALA A 23 -6.93 8.10 9.34
C ALA A 23 -5.43 8.39 9.42
N ALA A 24 -4.97 8.80 10.60
CA ALA A 24 -3.55 9.01 10.85
C ALA A 24 -2.80 7.66 10.87
N LEU A 25 -1.58 7.63 10.32
CA LEU A 25 -0.76 6.42 10.23
C LEU A 25 -0.62 5.68 11.57
N LYS A 26 -0.42 6.42 12.66
CA LYS A 26 -0.33 5.85 14.02
C LYS A 26 -1.62 5.13 14.41
N ALA A 27 -2.77 5.79 14.24
CA ALA A 27 -4.07 5.21 14.56
C ALA A 27 -4.35 3.96 13.70
N THR A 28 -4.04 4.02 12.40
CA THR A 28 -4.16 2.85 11.53
C THR A 28 -3.24 1.71 11.97
N ALA A 29 -1.98 2.00 12.28
CA ALA A 29 -1.02 0.99 12.74
C ALA A 29 -1.45 0.31 14.05
N GLU A 30 -1.93 1.10 15.01
CA GLU A 30 -2.44 0.59 16.29
C GLU A 30 -3.68 -0.31 16.09
N ALA A 31 -4.59 0.07 15.19
CA ALA A 31 -5.79 -0.71 14.86
C ALA A 31 -5.49 -2.05 14.13
N LEU A 32 -4.27 -2.24 13.60
CA LEU A 32 -3.88 -3.51 12.99
C LEU A 32 -3.50 -4.57 14.03
N HIS A 33 -3.38 -4.22 15.32
CA HIS A 33 -3.08 -5.13 16.42
C HIS A 33 -1.90 -6.07 16.15
N THR A 34 -0.83 -5.56 15.53
CA THR A 34 0.36 -6.35 15.19
C THR A 34 1.44 -6.27 16.25
N LEU A 35 2.42 -7.18 16.18
CA LEU A 35 3.64 -7.14 16.99
C LEU A 35 4.67 -6.12 16.50
N PHE A 36 4.40 -5.39 15.40
CA PHE A 36 5.31 -4.40 14.87
C PHE A 36 5.17 -3.06 15.60
N ALA A 37 6.31 -2.45 15.95
CA ALA A 37 6.33 -1.09 16.47
C ALA A 37 5.80 -0.10 15.42
N VAL A 38 5.18 0.99 15.85
CA VAL A 38 4.60 2.02 14.97
C VAL A 38 5.65 2.61 14.02
N GLU A 39 6.90 2.74 14.48
CA GLU A 39 8.06 3.18 13.68
C GLU A 39 8.27 2.31 12.43
N THR A 40 7.94 1.02 12.51
CA THR A 40 7.98 0.10 11.35
C THR A 40 7.07 0.59 10.25
N PHE A 41 5.85 1.02 10.59
CA PHE A 41 4.88 1.54 9.62
C PHE A 41 5.28 2.89 9.04
N TYR A 42 5.93 3.76 9.82
CA TYR A 42 6.55 4.98 9.28
C TYR A 42 7.64 4.65 8.26
N ARG A 43 8.53 3.68 8.57
CA ARG A 43 9.57 3.22 7.63
C ARG A 43 8.97 2.58 6.38
N LEU A 44 7.91 1.78 6.51
CA LEU A 44 7.18 1.21 5.39
C LEU A 44 6.59 2.29 4.49
N ARG A 45 5.90 3.29 5.06
CA ARG A 45 5.37 4.43 4.29
C ARG A 45 6.47 5.17 3.55
N GLN A 46 7.63 5.38 4.18
CA GLN A 46 8.76 6.02 3.52
C GLN A 46 9.31 5.16 2.36
N ARG A 47 9.43 3.84 2.54
CA ARG A 47 9.83 2.92 1.46
C ARG A 47 8.84 2.94 0.30
N LEU A 48 7.54 2.91 0.58
CA LEU A 48 6.49 3.03 -0.44
C LEU A 48 6.62 4.32 -1.23
N ARG A 49 6.78 5.47 -0.55
CA ARG A 49 6.99 6.76 -1.22
C ARG A 49 8.20 6.76 -2.15
N ARG A 50 9.30 6.12 -1.76
CA ARG A 50 10.50 5.98 -2.61
C ARG A 50 10.32 5.05 -3.80
N ARG A 51 9.29 4.20 -3.79
CA ARG A 51 8.95 3.27 -4.88
C ARG A 51 7.72 3.70 -5.67
N LEU A 52 7.19 4.88 -5.36
CA LEU A 52 5.95 5.39 -5.93
C LEU A 52 6.04 5.51 -7.46
N ASP A 53 7.16 6.01 -7.98
CA ASP A 53 7.35 6.19 -9.42
C ASP A 53 7.25 4.88 -10.18
N ARG A 54 7.84 3.80 -9.65
CA ARG A 54 7.77 2.48 -10.26
C ARG A 54 6.33 1.95 -10.26
N MET A 55 5.63 2.05 -9.14
CA MET A 55 4.23 1.65 -9.05
C MET A 55 3.38 2.46 -10.03
N ARG A 56 3.55 3.78 -10.07
CA ARG A 56 2.81 4.66 -10.99
C ARG A 56 3.04 4.27 -12.44
N VAL A 57 4.28 4.03 -12.86
CA VAL A 57 4.58 3.60 -14.24
C VAL A 57 3.84 2.31 -14.60
N CYS A 58 3.80 1.31 -13.70
CA CYS A 58 3.03 0.09 -13.92
C CYS A 58 1.53 0.39 -14.05
N LEU A 59 0.96 1.12 -13.10
CA LEU A 59 -0.48 1.42 -13.10
C LEU A 59 -0.90 2.24 -14.32
N TYR A 60 -0.14 3.27 -14.68
CA TYR A 60 -0.42 4.14 -15.84
C TYR A 60 -0.37 3.43 -17.19
N ARG A 61 0.37 2.32 -17.29
CA ARG A 61 0.41 1.50 -18.51
C ARG A 61 -0.88 0.72 -18.72
N GLU A 62 -1.53 0.30 -17.63
CA GLU A 62 -2.79 -0.44 -17.68
C GLU A 62 -4.00 0.50 -17.78
N GLN A 63 -4.00 1.57 -17.00
CA GLN A 63 -5.12 2.50 -16.93
C GLN A 63 -4.63 3.92 -16.67
N THR A 64 -5.24 4.91 -17.31
CA THR A 64 -4.98 6.32 -16.97
C THR A 64 -5.38 6.57 -15.52
N ALA A 65 -4.53 7.27 -14.76
CA ALA A 65 -4.84 7.55 -13.36
C ALA A 65 -6.22 8.21 -13.21
N PRO A 66 -7.05 7.68 -12.32
CA PRO A 66 -8.40 8.18 -12.14
C PRO A 66 -8.40 9.51 -11.38
N ALA A 67 -9.51 10.24 -11.45
CA ALA A 67 -9.71 11.39 -10.59
C ALA A 67 -9.66 10.96 -9.11
N SER A 68 -8.79 11.60 -8.34
CA SER A 68 -8.56 11.35 -6.92
C SER A 68 -8.80 12.62 -6.13
N THR A 69 -9.49 12.51 -5.00
CA THR A 69 -9.68 13.61 -4.04
C THR A 69 -8.52 13.73 -3.06
N GLN A 70 -7.61 12.74 -3.04
CA GLN A 70 -6.44 12.73 -2.18
C GLN A 70 -5.40 13.75 -2.62
N SER A 71 -4.77 14.41 -1.65
CA SER A 71 -3.62 15.30 -1.88
C SER A 71 -2.26 14.60 -1.78
N ASP A 72 -2.16 13.49 -1.03
CA ASP A 72 -0.91 12.71 -0.91
C ASP A 72 -0.72 11.82 -2.16
N PRO A 73 0.36 11.98 -2.94
CA PRO A 73 0.62 11.17 -4.15
C PRO A 73 0.67 9.66 -3.89
N LEU A 74 1.05 9.24 -2.68
CA LEU A 74 0.99 7.83 -2.30
C LEU A 74 -0.47 7.35 -2.33
N LEU A 75 -1.37 8.09 -1.68
CA LEU A 75 -2.78 7.74 -1.57
C LEU A 75 -3.47 7.78 -2.93
N GLN A 76 -3.18 8.78 -3.78
CA GLN A 76 -3.65 8.82 -5.16
C GLN A 76 -3.31 7.53 -5.92
N SER A 77 -2.09 7.01 -5.73
CA SER A 77 -1.63 5.81 -6.42
C SER A 77 -2.23 4.54 -5.82
N VAL A 78 -2.56 4.53 -4.51
CA VAL A 78 -3.31 3.44 -3.88
C VAL A 78 -4.76 3.43 -4.36
N GLU A 79 -5.41 4.59 -4.53
CA GLU A 79 -6.75 4.65 -5.15
C GLU A 79 -6.73 4.12 -6.58
N HIS A 80 -5.71 4.49 -7.36
CA HIS A 80 -5.53 3.95 -8.70
C HIS A 80 -5.38 2.42 -8.66
N LEU A 81 -4.56 1.91 -7.74
CA LEU A 81 -4.39 0.47 -7.54
C LEU A 81 -5.70 -0.25 -7.21
N GLN A 82 -6.50 0.29 -6.28
CA GLN A 82 -7.81 -0.27 -5.92
C GLN A 82 -8.81 -0.24 -7.08
N ARG A 83 -8.75 0.79 -7.94
CA ARG A 83 -9.60 0.85 -9.14
C ARG A 83 -9.16 -0.14 -10.22
N LEU A 84 -7.88 -0.44 -10.32
CA LEU A 84 -7.36 -1.44 -11.26
C LEU A 84 -7.72 -2.87 -10.85
N PHE A 85 -7.78 -3.14 -9.53
CA PHE A 85 -8.14 -4.46 -8.97
C PHE A 85 -9.37 -4.35 -8.04
N PRO A 86 -10.56 -4.04 -8.56
CA PRO A 86 -11.74 -3.78 -7.73
C PRO A 86 -12.33 -5.03 -7.08
N GLU A 87 -12.10 -6.21 -7.68
CA GLU A 87 -12.62 -7.50 -7.19
C GLU A 87 -11.67 -8.16 -6.17
N GLU A 88 -10.46 -7.61 -6.01
CA GLU A 88 -9.42 -8.22 -5.18
C GLU A 88 -9.45 -7.63 -3.77
N PRO A 89 -9.62 -8.47 -2.73
CA PRO A 89 -9.64 -8.01 -1.35
C PRO A 89 -8.26 -7.50 -0.88
N ASP A 90 -7.19 -7.92 -1.58
CA ASP A 90 -5.83 -7.46 -1.39
C ASP A 90 -5.25 -6.93 -2.70
N ALA A 91 -5.50 -5.65 -2.96
CA ALA A 91 -4.97 -4.97 -4.14
C ALA A 91 -3.42 -4.94 -4.18
N VAL A 92 -2.73 -5.12 -3.05
CA VAL A 92 -1.26 -5.21 -3.01
C VAL A 92 -0.79 -6.57 -3.50
N ALA A 93 -1.44 -7.66 -3.09
CA ALA A 93 -1.15 -8.99 -3.62
C ALA A 93 -1.46 -9.07 -5.11
N ALA A 94 -2.64 -8.57 -5.52
CA ALA A 94 -3.04 -8.49 -6.92
C ALA A 94 -2.03 -7.74 -7.78
N PHE A 95 -1.50 -6.61 -7.29
CA PHE A 95 -0.41 -5.89 -7.97
C PHE A 95 0.84 -6.77 -8.15
N GLN A 96 1.28 -7.43 -7.08
CA GLN A 96 2.51 -8.23 -7.10
C GLN A 96 2.40 -9.40 -8.05
N GLU A 97 1.23 -10.04 -8.12
CA GLU A 97 0.93 -11.14 -9.02
C GLU A 97 0.78 -10.66 -10.46
N HIS A 98 0.03 -9.59 -10.71
CA HIS A 98 -0.22 -9.09 -12.05
C HIS A 98 1.05 -8.54 -12.72
N PHE A 99 1.82 -7.71 -12.01
CA PHE A 99 3.03 -7.08 -12.55
C PHE A 99 4.31 -7.88 -12.29
N GLN A 100 4.21 -9.02 -11.59
CA GLN A 100 5.35 -9.87 -11.20
C GLN A 100 6.47 -9.05 -10.53
N CYS A 101 6.08 -8.11 -9.67
CA CYS A 101 6.98 -7.12 -9.10
C CYS A 101 6.68 -6.86 -7.61
N PRO A 102 7.69 -6.93 -6.73
CA PRO A 102 7.50 -6.58 -5.33
C PRO A 102 7.19 -5.09 -5.18
N LEU A 103 6.22 -4.76 -4.33
CA LEU A 103 5.82 -3.37 -4.08
C LEU A 103 6.89 -2.60 -3.27
N LEU A 104 7.59 -3.29 -2.36
CA LEU A 104 8.58 -2.71 -1.46
C LEU A 104 10.05 -2.92 -1.88
N GLY A 105 10.27 -3.56 -3.03
CA GLY A 105 11.58 -3.99 -3.51
C GLY A 105 12.02 -5.31 -2.92
#